data_AF-A0A1Y1IS20-F1
#
_entry.id   AF-A0A1Y1IS20-F1
#
_cell.length_a   1.000
_cell.length_b   1.000
_cell.length_c   1.000
_cell.angle_alpha   90.00
_cell.angle_beta   90.00
_cell.angle_gamma   90.00
#
_symmetry.space_group_name_H-M   'P 1'
#
loop_
_entity.id
_entity.type
_entity.pdbx_description
1 polymer ?
#
loop_
_entity_poly.entity_id
_entity_poly.type
_entity_poly.pdbx_seq_one_letter_code
_entity_poly.pdbx_strand_id
1 'polypeptide(L)'
;MAPQQCQLYANFGRATTCRTRVFGPKAIGKVGSARLLASRDSAGDGGVAASRVTVEEASMESEWLKVKLKQWLDDEYCPEPANEDISERCKRVYYRCLLEGVNDAGDILVEFIRDLETFSFKESFHGPFTAANAAIALIMERIDTQDS
;
A
#
# COMPACT_ATOMS: atom_id res chain seq x y z
N MET A 1 35.12 -7.51 10.31
CA MET A 1 34.69 -7.25 11.70
C MET A 1 33.62 -6.17 11.62
N ALA A 2 32.35 -6.58 11.60
CA ALA A 2 31.23 -5.65 11.46
C ALA A 2 31.00 -4.92 12.79
N PRO A 3 30.78 -3.59 12.81
CA PRO A 3 30.68 -2.85 14.05
C PRO A 3 29.31 -3.04 14.70
N GLN A 4 29.36 -2.99 16.03
CA GLN A 4 28.28 -3.18 16.98
C GLN A 4 27.37 -1.95 16.99
N GLN A 5 26.08 -2.13 16.70
CA GLN A 5 25.09 -1.10 16.98
C GLN A 5 23.73 -1.74 17.25
N CYS A 6 23.56 -2.25 18.47
CA CYS A 6 22.25 -2.48 19.11
C CYS A 6 22.46 -2.64 20.63
N GLN A 7 23.01 -1.60 21.27
CA GLN A 7 22.96 -1.45 22.74
C GLN A 7 22.77 0.03 23.09
N LEU A 8 21.57 0.55 22.90
CA LEU A 8 21.00 1.79 23.45
C LEU A 8 19.64 1.87 22.72
N TYR A 9 18.50 1.57 23.34
CA TYR A 9 17.85 2.40 24.35
C TYR A 9 17.10 1.53 25.37
N ALA A 10 17.56 1.58 26.62
CA ALA A 10 16.75 1.26 27.78
C ALA A 10 16.00 2.53 28.24
N ASN A 11 14.77 2.33 28.70
CA ASN A 11 13.90 3.30 29.39
C ASN A 11 12.97 4.13 28.50
N PHE A 12 11.86 3.52 28.06
CA PHE A 12 10.55 4.11 28.26
C PHE A 12 9.52 3.00 28.49
N GLY A 13 8.99 2.94 29.71
CA GLY A 13 7.98 1.97 30.09
C GLY A 13 6.69 2.18 29.32
N ARG A 14 6.34 1.22 28.48
CA ARG A 14 4.98 0.71 28.29
C ARG A 14 5.09 -0.63 27.58
N ALA A 15 4.68 -1.69 28.29
CA ALA A 15 4.61 -3.03 27.75
C ALA A 15 3.57 -3.06 26.62
N THR A 16 4.01 -2.86 25.38
CA THR A 16 3.35 -3.50 24.25
C THR A 16 4.04 -4.84 24.11
N THR A 17 3.33 -5.90 24.48
CA THR A 17 3.76 -7.24 24.14
C THR A 17 3.93 -7.29 22.63
N CYS A 18 5.18 -7.41 22.17
CA CYS A 18 5.48 -7.92 20.83
C CYS A 18 4.84 -9.30 20.74
N ARG A 19 3.56 -9.31 20.36
CA ARG A 19 2.87 -10.52 19.99
C ARG A 19 3.53 -10.86 18.66
N THR A 20 4.45 -11.81 18.67
CA THR A 20 4.79 -12.60 17.49
C THR A 20 3.50 -13.26 17.03
N ARG A 21 2.67 -12.50 16.33
CA ARG A 21 1.65 -13.06 15.48
C ARG A 21 2.46 -13.54 14.29
N VAL A 22 2.88 -14.80 14.37
CA VAL A 22 3.25 -15.56 13.18
C VAL A 22 1.98 -15.53 12.34
N PHE A 23 1.84 -14.54 11.47
CA PHE A 23 1.00 -14.70 10.31
C PHE A 23 1.70 -15.82 9.55
N GLY A 24 1.24 -17.06 9.79
CA GLY A 24 1.44 -18.14 8.86
C GLY A 24 1.06 -17.63 7.46
N PRO A 25 1.66 -18.17 6.39
CA PRO A 25 1.49 -17.67 5.04
C PRO A 25 0.01 -17.40 4.81
N LYS A 26 -0.38 -16.11 4.77
CA LYS A 26 -1.75 -15.74 4.41
C LYS A 26 -1.91 -16.31 3.02
N ALA A 27 -2.74 -17.35 2.91
CA ALA A 27 -2.91 -18.10 1.69
C ALA A 27 -3.15 -17.11 0.55
N ILE A 28 -2.19 -17.00 -0.36
CA ILE A 28 -2.39 -16.43 -1.68
C ILE A 28 -3.43 -17.35 -2.30
N GLY A 29 -4.69 -16.92 -2.25
CA GLY A 29 -5.82 -17.67 -2.76
C GLY A 29 -5.51 -18.09 -4.19
N LYS A 30 -5.74 -19.36 -4.50
CA LYS A 30 -5.54 -19.91 -5.84
C LYS A 30 -6.21 -19.02 -6.87
N VAL A 31 -5.41 -18.43 -7.75
CA VAL A 31 -5.89 -17.69 -8.92
C VAL A 31 -6.60 -18.70 -9.82
N GLY A 32 -7.93 -18.76 -9.71
CA GLY A 32 -8.76 -19.51 -10.63
C GLY A 32 -8.66 -18.86 -12.00
N SER A 33 -8.00 -19.54 -12.93
CA SER A 33 -8.01 -19.16 -14.34
C SER A 33 -9.41 -19.36 -14.89
N ALA A 34 -10.21 -18.30 -14.89
CA ALA A 34 -11.46 -18.21 -15.66
C ALA A 34 -11.21 -17.25 -16.83
N ARG A 35 -10.67 -17.80 -17.91
CA ARG A 35 -10.58 -17.11 -19.20
C ARG A 35 -11.96 -17.14 -19.84
N LEU A 36 -12.80 -16.13 -19.56
CA LEU A 36 -14.05 -15.92 -20.29
C LEU A 36 -13.76 -15.06 -21.52
N LEU A 37 -13.93 -15.64 -22.71
CA LEU A 37 -13.75 -14.98 -23.98
C LEU A 37 -14.83 -13.90 -24.18
N ALA A 38 -14.37 -12.75 -24.63
CA ALA A 38 -15.16 -11.58 -24.99
C ALA A 38 -16.14 -11.88 -26.13
N SER A 39 -17.43 -11.60 -25.89
CA SER A 39 -18.39 -11.29 -26.94
C SER A 39 -18.50 -9.77 -27.02
N ARG A 40 -18.21 -9.26 -28.22
CA ARG A 40 -18.10 -7.86 -28.57
C ARG A 40 -19.34 -7.51 -29.37
N ASP A 41 -20.31 -6.87 -28.74
CA ASP A 41 -21.44 -6.26 -29.43
C ASP A 41 -21.35 -4.74 -29.41
N SER A 42 -21.67 -4.19 -30.57
CA SER A 42 -21.43 -2.82 -30.99
C SER A 42 -22.53 -1.86 -30.53
N ALA A 43 -22.15 -0.59 -30.47
CA ALA A 43 -22.96 0.61 -30.72
C ALA A 43 -24.06 0.96 -29.69
N GLY A 44 -23.73 1.95 -28.86
CA GLY A 44 -24.67 2.76 -28.08
C GLY A 44 -24.03 4.11 -27.76
N ASP A 45 -24.52 5.14 -28.45
CA ASP A 45 -24.33 6.56 -28.19
C ASP A 45 -24.68 6.90 -26.72
N GLY A 46 -23.80 7.64 -26.06
CA GLY A 46 -23.93 8.01 -24.65
C GLY A 46 -22.59 8.44 -24.10
N GLY A 47 -22.41 9.74 -23.88
CA GLY A 47 -21.19 10.31 -23.30
C GLY A 47 -20.81 9.59 -22.00
N VAL A 48 -19.77 8.77 -22.06
CA VAL A 48 -19.15 8.16 -20.89
C VAL A 48 -18.49 9.28 -20.10
N ALA A 49 -19.20 9.76 -19.08
CA ALA A 49 -18.56 10.45 -17.98
C ALA A 49 -17.47 9.50 -17.47
N ALA A 50 -16.22 9.80 -17.80
CA ALA A 50 -15.07 9.17 -17.17
C ALA A 50 -15.37 9.21 -15.67
N SER A 51 -15.51 8.03 -15.06
CA SER A 51 -15.76 7.87 -13.63
C SER A 51 -14.57 8.47 -12.91
N ARG A 52 -14.67 9.78 -12.65
CA ARG A 52 -13.63 10.57 -12.04
C ARG A 52 -13.94 10.53 -10.56
N VAL A 53 -13.10 9.82 -9.81
CA VAL A 53 -13.17 9.79 -8.34
C VAL A 53 -13.27 11.24 -7.86
N THR A 54 -14.22 11.53 -6.98
CA THR A 54 -14.37 12.88 -6.42
C THR A 54 -13.16 13.22 -5.54
N VAL A 55 -12.92 14.51 -5.30
CA VAL A 55 -11.78 14.94 -4.47
C VAL A 55 -11.90 14.40 -3.05
N GLU A 56 -13.14 14.33 -2.56
CA GLU A 56 -13.51 13.81 -1.26
C GLU A 56 -13.26 12.30 -1.16
N GLU A 57 -13.71 11.52 -2.16
CA GLU A 57 -13.45 10.08 -2.22
C GLU A 57 -11.96 9.79 -2.32
N ALA A 58 -11.23 10.52 -3.19
CA ALA A 58 -9.79 10.36 -3.34
C ALA A 58 -9.06 10.66 -2.03
N SER A 59 -9.48 11.70 -1.31
CA SER A 59 -8.94 12.04 0.00
C SER A 59 -9.18 10.92 1.02
N MET A 60 -10.43 10.44 1.13
CA MET A 60 -10.80 9.36 2.04
C MET A 60 -10.02 8.06 1.77
N GLU A 61 -9.91 7.68 0.50
CA GLU A 61 -9.25 6.45 0.07
C GLU A 61 -7.72 6.54 0.29
N SER A 62 -7.13 7.72 0.08
CA SER A 62 -5.71 7.96 0.38
C SER A 62 -5.40 7.94 1.89
N GLU A 63 -6.27 8.51 2.73
CA GLU A 63 -6.12 8.46 4.19
C GLU A 63 -6.30 7.05 4.73
N TRP A 64 -7.24 6.28 4.16
CA TRP A 64 -7.38 4.87 4.46
C TRP A 64 -6.08 4.10 4.19
N LEU A 65 -5.47 4.32 3.01
CA LEU A 65 -4.22 3.66 2.64
C LEU A 65 -3.10 4.00 3.63
N LYS A 66 -2.99 5.28 4.04
CA LYS A 66 -2.00 5.72 5.02
C LYS A 66 -2.08 4.89 6.30
N VAL A 67 -3.27 4.86 6.92
CA VAL A 67 -3.49 4.21 8.21
C VAL A 67 -3.24 2.71 8.11
N LYS A 68 -3.72 2.08 7.03
CA LYS A 68 -3.57 0.64 6.81
C LYS A 68 -2.13 0.23 6.51
N LEU A 69 -1.43 0.99 5.67
CA LEU A 69 -0.05 0.70 5.33
C LEU A 69 0.86 0.86 6.54
N LYS A 70 0.70 1.94 7.31
CA LYS A 70 1.45 2.13 8.56
C LYS A 70 1.21 0.97 9.52
N GLN A 71 -0.06 0.59 9.73
CA GLN A 71 -0.39 -0.54 10.59
C GLN A 71 0.27 -1.84 10.11
N TRP A 72 0.25 -2.11 8.81
CA TRP A 72 0.87 -3.29 8.23
C TRP A 72 2.39 -3.31 8.44
N LEU A 73 3.07 -2.17 8.25
CA LEU A 73 4.51 -2.04 8.49
C LEU A 73 4.87 -2.21 9.96
N ASP A 74 4.07 -1.63 10.86
CA ASP A 74 4.26 -1.74 12.31
C ASP A 74 4.05 -3.19 12.81
N ASP A 75 3.11 -3.92 12.19
CA ASP A 75 2.79 -5.33 12.53
C ASP A 75 3.83 -6.32 11.97
N GLU A 76 4.36 -6.10 10.77
CA GLU A 76 5.30 -7.02 10.10
C GLU A 76 6.76 -6.83 10.56
N TYR A 77 7.16 -5.58 10.79
CA TYR A 77 8.53 -5.25 11.17
C TYR A 77 8.61 -4.83 12.64
N CYS A 78 8.64 -3.53 12.88
CA CYS A 78 8.68 -2.89 14.19
C CYS A 78 8.15 -1.46 14.00
N PRO A 79 7.51 -0.84 15.00
CA PRO A 79 7.14 0.57 14.92
C PRO A 79 8.37 1.46 14.81
N GLU A 80 8.55 2.08 13.64
CA GLU A 80 9.60 3.06 13.36
C GLU A 80 8.98 4.40 12.93
N PRO A 81 9.66 5.54 13.18
CA PRO A 81 9.21 6.83 12.65
C PRO A 81 9.15 6.85 11.12
N ALA A 82 10.03 6.10 10.46
CA ALA A 82 10.04 5.98 9.00
C ALA A 82 8.76 5.36 8.42
N ASN A 83 8.05 4.50 9.17
CA ASN A 83 6.78 3.93 8.72
C ASN A 83 5.71 5.01 8.53
N GLU A 84 5.69 6.03 9.39
CA GLU A 84 4.80 7.18 9.24
C GLU A 84 5.13 7.94 7.95
N ASP A 85 6.42 8.27 7.73
CA ASP A 85 6.87 9.01 6.55
C ASP A 85 6.57 8.26 5.24
N ILE A 86 6.81 6.94 5.22
CA ILE A 86 6.53 6.07 4.08
C ILE A 86 5.03 6.03 3.79
N SER A 87 4.20 5.88 4.83
CA SER A 87 2.74 5.87 4.67
C SER A 87 2.18 7.21 4.17
N GLU A 88 2.72 8.33 4.64
CA GLU A 88 2.33 9.67 4.18
C GLU A 88 2.74 9.91 2.72
N ARG A 89 3.91 9.40 2.31
CA ARG A 89 4.36 9.44 0.91
C ARG A 89 3.44 8.63 0.00
N CYS A 90 3.14 7.38 0.37
CA CYS A 90 2.21 6.54 -0.39
C CYS A 90 0.82 7.17 -0.49
N LYS A 91 0.29 7.74 0.60
CA LYS A 91 -0.96 8.51 0.57
C LYS A 91 -0.94 9.61 -0.48
N ARG A 92 0.09 10.46 -0.47
CA ARG A 92 0.20 11.60 -1.39
C ARG A 92 0.25 11.14 -2.86
N VAL A 93 1.03 10.11 -3.15
CA VAL A 93 1.15 9.54 -4.50
C VAL A 93 -0.17 8.92 -4.94
N TYR A 94 -0.83 8.17 -4.06
CA TYR A 94 -2.09 7.51 -4.37
C TYR A 94 -3.21 8.52 -4.61
N TYR A 95 -3.31 9.55 -3.78
CA TYR A 95 -4.23 10.67 -3.99
C TYR A 95 -4.03 11.31 -5.38
N ARG A 96 -2.76 11.55 -5.78
CA ARG A 96 -2.43 12.06 -7.12
C ARG A 96 -2.92 11.10 -8.20
N CYS A 97 -2.65 9.81 -8.07
CA CYS A 97 -3.07 8.79 -9.05
C CYS A 97 -4.60 8.77 -9.22
N LEU A 98 -5.35 8.83 -8.11
CA LEU A 98 -6.82 8.86 -8.14
C LEU A 98 -7.36 10.11 -8.86
N LEU A 99 -6.75 11.28 -8.63
CA LEU A 99 -7.14 12.53 -9.31
C LEU A 99 -6.79 12.55 -10.80
N GLU A 100 -5.70 11.88 -11.17
CA GLU A 100 -5.24 11.69 -12.55
C GLU A 100 -6.02 10.58 -13.28
N GLY A 101 -6.83 9.80 -12.56
CA GLY A 101 -7.59 8.68 -13.10
C GLY A 101 -6.74 7.43 -13.38
N VAL A 102 -5.57 7.32 -12.76
CA VAL A 102 -4.71 6.15 -12.83
C VAL A 102 -5.26 5.10 -11.87
N ASN A 103 -5.76 4.00 -12.44
CA ASN A 103 -6.34 2.88 -11.69
C ASN A 103 -5.62 1.54 -11.93
N ASP A 104 -4.60 1.51 -12.79
CA ASP A 104 -3.80 0.31 -13.00
C ASP A 104 -2.82 0.13 -11.84
N ALA A 105 -2.85 -1.05 -11.21
CA ALA A 105 -2.02 -1.35 -10.05
C ALA A 105 -0.52 -1.32 -10.38
N GLY A 106 -0.13 -1.67 -11.61
CA GLY A 106 1.26 -1.61 -12.07
C GLY A 106 1.75 -0.17 -12.23
N ASP A 107 0.92 0.70 -12.80
CA ASP A 107 1.23 2.14 -12.92
C ASP A 107 1.36 2.80 -11.54
N ILE A 108 0.42 2.53 -10.62
CA ILE A 108 0.47 3.05 -9.24
C ILE A 108 1.71 2.51 -8.51
N LEU A 109 2.08 1.23 -8.71
CA LEU A 109 3.26 0.63 -8.10
C LEU A 109 4.54 1.37 -8.51
N VAL A 110 4.67 1.64 -9.81
CA VAL A 110 5.83 2.36 -10.36
C VAL A 110 5.91 3.77 -9.79
N GLU A 111 4.77 4.46 -9.65
CA GLU A 111 4.71 5.79 -9.03
C GLU A 111 5.11 5.77 -7.55
N PHE A 112 4.72 4.73 -6.79
CA PHE A 112 5.19 4.56 -5.41
C PHE A 112 6.70 4.34 -5.35
N ILE A 113 7.24 3.45 -6.18
CA ILE A 113 8.67 3.17 -6.19
C ILE A 113 9.45 4.45 -6.50
N ARG A 114 9.01 5.24 -7.50
CA ARG A 114 9.65 6.53 -7.85
C ARG A 114 9.67 7.51 -6.69
N ASP A 115 8.57 7.67 -5.94
CA ASP A 115 8.56 8.58 -4.78
C ASP A 115 9.40 8.04 -3.63
N LEU A 116 9.30 6.73 -3.34
CA LEU A 116 10.03 6.09 -2.25
C LEU A 116 11.53 6.01 -2.50
N GLU A 117 12.00 5.87 -3.74
CA GLU A 117 13.44 5.91 -4.05
C GLU A 117 14.09 7.26 -3.70
N THR A 118 13.30 8.35 -3.61
CA THR A 118 13.79 9.65 -3.12
C THR A 118 13.89 9.74 -1.60
N PHE A 119 13.38 8.74 -0.87
CA PHE A 119 13.42 8.66 0.59
C PHE A 119 14.63 7.84 1.07
N SER A 120 15.19 8.22 2.23
CA SER A 120 16.34 7.52 2.82
C SER A 120 15.88 6.42 3.78
N PHE A 121 15.92 5.18 3.31
CA PHE A 121 15.63 3.96 4.11
C PHE A 121 16.78 3.50 5.02
N LYS A 122 17.82 4.33 5.26
CA LYS A 122 19.02 3.94 6.02
C LYS A 122 18.73 3.45 7.45
N GLU A 123 17.65 3.95 8.04
CA GLU A 123 17.22 3.61 9.41
C GLU A 123 16.00 2.68 9.43
N SER A 124 15.64 2.08 8.29
CA SER A 124 14.46 1.21 8.15
C SER A 124 14.84 -0.25 7.92
N PHE A 125 14.04 -1.16 8.46
CA PHE A 125 14.22 -2.61 8.26
C PHE A 125 13.80 -3.12 6.87
N HIS A 126 13.10 -2.29 6.08
CA HIS A 126 12.56 -2.64 4.78
C HIS A 126 12.97 -1.62 3.70
N GLY A 127 12.78 -2.02 2.44
CA GLY A 127 13.13 -1.20 1.28
C GLY A 127 11.91 -0.61 0.56
N PRO A 128 12.15 0.30 -0.41
CA PRO A 128 11.09 0.99 -1.16
C PRO A 128 10.15 0.01 -1.88
N PHE A 129 10.69 -1.02 -2.51
CA PHE A 129 9.89 -2.04 -3.21
C PHE A 129 8.99 -2.83 -2.27
N THR A 130 9.46 -3.14 -1.06
CA THR A 130 8.68 -3.88 -0.07
C THR A 130 7.49 -3.06 0.41
N ALA A 131 7.72 -1.79 0.76
CA ALA A 131 6.66 -0.87 1.14
C ALA A 131 5.65 -0.61 0.02
N ALA A 132 6.13 -0.41 -1.22
CA ALA A 132 5.28 -0.20 -2.39
C ALA A 132 4.41 -1.42 -2.70
N ASN A 133 4.98 -2.63 -2.65
CA ASN A 133 4.23 -3.88 -2.87
C ASN A 133 3.15 -4.08 -1.80
N ALA A 134 3.46 -3.78 -0.53
CA ALA A 134 2.47 -3.85 0.55
C ALA A 134 1.32 -2.86 0.32
N ALA A 135 1.62 -1.64 -0.11
CA ALA A 135 0.61 -0.64 -0.43
C ALA A 135 -0.35 -1.11 -1.55
N ILE A 136 0.19 -1.67 -2.62
CA ILE A 136 -0.63 -2.21 -3.73
C ILE A 136 -1.46 -3.41 -3.28
N ALA A 137 -0.89 -4.32 -2.49
CA ALA A 137 -1.65 -5.47 -1.98
C ALA A 137 -2.87 -5.01 -1.16
N LEU A 138 -2.73 -3.96 -0.36
CA LEU A 138 -3.84 -3.37 0.39
C LEU A 138 -4.89 -2.75 -0.55
N ILE A 139 -4.47 -1.97 -1.55
CA ILE A 139 -5.38 -1.36 -2.53
C ILE A 139 -6.19 -2.45 -3.26
N MET A 140 -5.53 -3.52 -3.70
CA MET A 140 -6.20 -4.63 -4.38
C MET A 140 -7.21 -5.33 -3.45
N GLU A 141 -6.85 -5.62 -2.20
CA GLU A 141 -7.78 -6.18 -1.20
C GLU A 141 -9.00 -5.27 -0.99
N ARG A 142 -8.79 -3.95 -1.04
CA ARG A 142 -9.84 -2.95 -0.86
C ARG A 142 -10.81 -2.91 -2.04
N ILE A 143 -10.32 -3.00 -3.27
CA ILE A 143 -11.13 -3.07 -4.49
C ILE A 143 -11.94 -4.36 -4.50
N ASP A 144 -11.31 -5.51 -4.26
CA ASP A 144 -11.98 -6.82 -4.21
C ASP A 144 -13.13 -6.85 -3.18
N THR A 145 -12.93 -6.17 -2.04
CA THR A 145 -13.94 -6.08 -0.97
C THR A 145 -15.12 -5.15 -1.32
N GLN A 146 -14.94 -4.21 -2.24
CA GLN A 146 -16.01 -3.30 -2.68
C GLN A 146 -16.93 -3.93 -3.75
N ASP A 147 -16.42 -4.91 -4.50
CA ASP A 147 -17.13 -5.61 -5.58
C ASP A 147 -17.93 -6.85 -5.10
N SER A 148 -17.93 -7.16 -3.80
CA SER A 148 -18.60 -8.32 -3.18
C SER A 148 -19.91 -7.96 -2.47
#